data_AF-A0A965AVB0-F1
#
_entry.id   AF-A0A965AVB0-F1
#
_cell.length_a   1.000
_cell.length_b   1.000
_cell.length_c   1.000
_cell.angle_alpha   90.00
_cell.angle_beta   90.00
_cell.angle_gamma   90.00
#
_symmetry.space_group_name_H-M   'P 1'
#
loop_
_entity.id
_entity.type
_entity.pdbx_description
1 polymer ?
#
loop_
_entity_poly.entity_id
_entity_poly.type
_entity_poly.pdbx_seq_one_letter_code
_entity_poly.pdbx_strand_id
1 'polypeptide(L)'
;FNSFGSRRGNHQVMMRGTFANIRLKNLAAEGTTGGFARHVPTGEVAPLYDVAMRYADEGTPLVVIGGKEYGTGSSRDWAAKGTRLLGVKAVIAESFERIHRSNLIGMGVLPLQFPEGVGRESLGLKGDEAITLGGLAAGVTAGMVVTATITYGDGSTGSVDLLARIDTEGEATYFRNGGILHYVLRQLAA
;
A
#
# COMPACT_ATOMS: atom_id res chain seq x y z
N PHE A 1 2.32 -27.19 -10.28
CA PHE A 1 2.64 -25.76 -10.07
C PHE A 1 3.86 -25.50 -9.15
N ASN A 2 4.23 -26.39 -8.20
CA ASN A 2 5.23 -26.13 -7.13
C ASN A 2 4.79 -24.96 -6.21
N SER A 3 5.54 -24.61 -5.18
CA SER A 3 5.19 -23.57 -4.21
C SER A 3 5.54 -22.15 -4.70
N PHE A 4 4.86 -21.11 -4.20
CA PHE A 4 5.28 -19.72 -4.44
C PHE A 4 6.72 -19.46 -4.02
N GLY A 5 7.19 -20.11 -2.94
CA GLY A 5 8.57 -20.01 -2.48
C GLY A 5 9.58 -20.43 -3.55
N SER A 6 9.28 -21.50 -4.31
CA SER A 6 10.13 -21.97 -5.41
C SER A 6 10.16 -21.03 -6.63
N ARG A 7 9.22 -20.07 -6.70
CA ARG A 7 9.03 -19.17 -7.85
C ARG A 7 9.45 -17.73 -7.57
N ARG A 8 10.15 -17.48 -6.46
CA ARG A 8 10.55 -16.13 -6.00
C ARG A 8 11.37 -15.32 -7.01
N GLY A 9 12.04 -15.97 -7.96
CA GLY A 9 12.77 -15.32 -9.06
C GLY A 9 11.91 -14.88 -10.24
N ASN A 10 10.63 -15.28 -10.29
CA ASN A 10 9.70 -14.94 -11.37
C ASN A 10 8.69 -13.90 -10.87
N HIS A 11 8.85 -12.64 -11.28
CA HIS A 11 7.98 -11.55 -10.83
C HIS A 11 6.52 -11.72 -11.26
N GLN A 12 6.24 -12.29 -12.43
CA GLN A 12 4.88 -12.47 -12.93
C GLN A 12 4.07 -13.42 -12.04
N VAL A 13 4.71 -14.48 -11.54
CA VAL A 13 4.10 -15.42 -10.59
C VAL A 13 3.91 -14.77 -9.23
N MET A 14 4.92 -14.06 -8.75
CA MET A 14 4.88 -13.50 -7.40
C MET A 14 3.95 -12.30 -7.26
N MET A 15 3.78 -11.49 -8.30
CA MET A 15 2.74 -10.45 -8.34
C MET A 15 1.35 -11.06 -8.21
N ARG A 16 1.06 -12.13 -8.96
CA ARG A 16 -0.21 -12.88 -8.86
C ARG A 16 -0.41 -13.56 -7.51
N GLY A 17 0.68 -13.90 -6.82
CA GLY A 17 0.65 -14.44 -5.46
C GLY A 17 0.53 -13.38 -4.35
N THR A 18 0.64 -12.10 -4.69
CA THR A 18 0.56 -11.01 -3.71
C THR A 18 -0.89 -10.79 -3.31
N PHE A 19 -1.17 -10.75 -2.00
CA PHE A 19 -2.52 -10.75 -1.43
C PHE A 19 -3.40 -11.95 -1.86
N ALA A 20 -2.83 -13.03 -2.38
CA ALA A 20 -3.58 -14.20 -2.85
C ALA A 20 -3.82 -15.28 -1.77
N ASN A 21 -3.57 -14.97 -0.50
CA ASN A 21 -3.79 -15.95 0.57
C ASN A 21 -5.28 -16.23 0.70
N ILE A 22 -5.69 -17.51 0.64
CA ILE A 22 -7.10 -17.95 0.74
C ILE A 22 -7.83 -17.49 2.00
N ARG A 23 -7.10 -17.10 3.05
CA ARG A 23 -7.65 -16.60 4.32
C ARG A 23 -7.74 -15.07 4.38
N LEU A 24 -7.24 -14.36 3.36
CA LEU A 24 -7.39 -12.91 3.28
C LEU A 24 -8.89 -12.57 3.27
N LYS A 25 -9.26 -11.57 4.08
CA LYS A 25 -10.59 -10.97 4.07
C LYS A 25 -10.43 -9.53 3.60
N ASN A 26 -10.89 -9.25 2.39
CA ASN A 26 -10.89 -7.91 1.86
C ASN A 26 -12.25 -7.26 2.14
N LEU A 27 -12.29 -6.29 3.04
CA LEU A 27 -13.53 -5.63 3.44
C LEU A 27 -14.15 -4.79 2.31
N ALA A 28 -13.38 -4.39 1.30
CA ALA A 28 -13.91 -3.73 0.10
C ALA A 28 -14.53 -4.72 -0.90
N ALA A 29 -14.37 -6.03 -0.70
CA ALA A 29 -14.96 -7.09 -1.53
C ALA A 29 -15.78 -8.03 -0.64
N GLU A 30 -16.80 -7.47 0.00
CA GLU A 30 -17.68 -8.20 0.92
C GLU A 30 -18.24 -9.49 0.30
N GLY A 31 -18.40 -10.51 1.14
CA GLY A 31 -18.86 -11.84 0.70
C GLY A 31 -17.77 -12.71 0.05
N THR A 32 -16.55 -12.21 -0.11
CA THR A 32 -15.42 -13.01 -0.64
C THR A 32 -14.37 -13.34 0.42
N THR A 33 -13.61 -14.40 0.16
CA THR A 33 -12.37 -14.73 0.86
C THR A 33 -11.29 -15.05 -0.15
N GLY A 34 -10.03 -14.81 0.25
CA GLY A 34 -8.90 -14.98 -0.65
C GLY A 34 -8.46 -13.69 -1.31
N GLY A 35 -7.67 -13.81 -2.37
CA GLY A 35 -7.15 -12.68 -3.13
C GLY A 35 -8.15 -12.09 -4.10
N PHE A 36 -9.31 -11.64 -3.62
CA PHE A 36 -10.31 -10.94 -4.41
C PHE A 36 -10.37 -9.45 -4.02
N ALA A 37 -10.73 -8.63 -4.99
CA ALA A 37 -10.97 -7.20 -4.80
C ALA A 37 -12.16 -6.76 -5.66
N ARG A 38 -12.75 -5.63 -5.29
CA ARG A 38 -13.78 -4.95 -6.07
C ARG A 38 -13.14 -3.83 -6.88
N HIS A 39 -13.41 -3.79 -8.17
CA HIS A 39 -13.13 -2.63 -9.01
C HIS A 39 -14.23 -1.60 -8.78
N VAL A 40 -13.93 -0.53 -8.04
CA VAL A 40 -14.94 0.42 -7.54
C VAL A 40 -15.79 1.04 -8.66
N PRO A 41 -15.23 1.55 -9.77
CA PRO A 41 -16.03 2.17 -10.83
C PRO A 41 -17.08 1.25 -11.47
N THR A 42 -16.83 -0.06 -11.55
CA THR A 42 -17.77 -1.02 -12.17
C THR A 42 -18.52 -1.89 -11.17
N GLY A 43 -18.11 -1.91 -9.91
CA GLY A 43 -18.63 -2.84 -8.89
C GLY A 43 -18.22 -4.30 -9.10
N GLU A 44 -17.42 -4.60 -10.13
CA GLU A 44 -17.02 -5.97 -10.46
C GLU A 44 -16.05 -6.53 -9.41
N VAL A 45 -16.27 -7.77 -8.97
CA VAL A 45 -15.38 -8.48 -8.06
C VAL A 45 -14.58 -9.52 -8.84
N ALA A 46 -13.26 -9.42 -8.80
CA ALA A 46 -12.33 -10.26 -9.55
C ALA A 46 -11.07 -10.54 -8.71
N PRO A 47 -10.17 -11.44 -9.15
CA PRO A 47 -8.89 -11.62 -8.49
C PRO A 47 -8.14 -10.30 -8.35
N LEU A 48 -7.52 -10.08 -7.19
CA LEU A 48 -6.92 -8.80 -6.81
C LEU A 48 -5.85 -8.35 -7.80
N TYR A 49 -5.08 -9.29 -8.35
CA TYR A 49 -4.12 -9.00 -9.41
C TYR A 49 -4.80 -8.39 -10.64
N ASP A 50 -5.91 -8.96 -11.10
CA ASP A 50 -6.61 -8.48 -12.29
C ASP A 50 -7.22 -7.08 -12.06
N VAL A 51 -7.81 -6.86 -10.88
CA VAL A 51 -8.30 -5.53 -10.47
C VAL A 51 -7.15 -4.51 -10.42
N ALA A 52 -5.99 -4.89 -9.86
CA ALA A 52 -4.83 -4.02 -9.79
C ALA A 52 -4.26 -3.67 -11.17
N MET A 53 -4.21 -4.63 -12.10
CA MET A 53 -3.76 -4.37 -13.47
C MET A 53 -4.74 -3.48 -14.23
N ARG A 54 -6.05 -3.67 -14.01
CA ARG A 54 -7.07 -2.77 -14.58
C ARG A 54 -6.89 -1.32 -14.13
N TYR A 55 -6.70 -1.10 -12.83
CA TYR A 55 -6.39 0.25 -12.33
C TYR A 55 -5.08 0.82 -12.90
N ALA A 56 -4.09 -0.04 -13.14
CA ALA A 56 -2.85 0.38 -13.80
C ALA A 56 -3.08 0.84 -15.25
N ASP A 57 -3.91 0.11 -16.02
CA ASP A 57 -4.30 0.48 -17.39
C ASP A 57 -5.12 1.79 -17.43
N GLU A 58 -5.93 2.03 -16.39
CA GLU A 58 -6.69 3.27 -16.20
C GLU A 58 -5.83 4.43 -15.68
N GLY A 59 -4.56 4.19 -15.33
CA GLY A 59 -3.67 5.20 -14.77
C GLY A 59 -4.02 5.62 -13.33
N THR A 60 -4.83 4.83 -12.62
CA THR A 60 -5.31 5.14 -11.28
C THR A 60 -4.35 4.58 -10.23
N PRO A 61 -3.74 5.43 -9.37
CA PRO A 61 -2.89 4.97 -8.28
C PRO A 61 -3.72 4.28 -7.18
N LEU A 62 -3.13 3.26 -6.55
CA LEU A 62 -3.79 2.50 -5.49
C LEU A 62 -3.23 2.80 -4.11
N VAL A 63 -4.08 2.67 -3.10
CA VAL A 63 -3.71 2.68 -1.67
C VAL A 63 -4.27 1.45 -0.98
N VAL A 64 -3.60 0.99 0.08
CA VAL A 64 -4.10 -0.08 0.95
C VAL A 64 -4.47 0.53 2.30
N ILE A 65 -5.65 0.21 2.81
CA ILE A 65 -6.05 0.51 4.19
C ILE A 65 -5.87 -0.75 5.05
N GLY A 66 -5.11 -0.64 6.14
CA GLY A 66 -4.84 -1.70 7.10
C GLY A 66 -5.29 -1.35 8.51
N GLY A 67 -5.46 -2.37 9.35
CA GLY A 67 -5.70 -2.20 10.79
C GLY A 67 -4.39 -2.09 11.58
N LYS A 68 -4.41 -2.63 12.81
CA LYS A 68 -3.23 -2.72 13.67
C LYS A 68 -2.25 -3.78 13.20
N GLU A 69 -0.98 -3.55 13.51
CA GLU A 69 0.13 -4.50 13.29
C GLU A 69 0.24 -4.94 11.82
N TYR A 70 0.02 -4.02 10.89
CA TYR A 70 0.09 -4.31 9.47
C TYR A 70 1.49 -4.82 9.09
N GLY A 71 1.52 -6.01 8.48
CA GLY A 71 2.75 -6.68 8.06
C GLY A 71 3.35 -7.65 9.07
N THR A 72 2.66 -7.97 10.18
CA THR A 72 3.14 -8.97 11.15
C THR A 72 3.33 -10.34 10.53
N GLY A 73 4.42 -10.99 10.93
CA GLY A 73 4.80 -12.34 10.52
C GLY A 73 6.26 -12.40 10.07
N SER A 74 6.63 -13.49 9.40
CA SER A 74 7.98 -13.64 8.85
C SER A 74 8.26 -12.58 7.79
N SER A 75 9.44 -11.95 7.86
CA SER A 75 9.92 -11.08 6.79
C SER A 75 9.99 -11.85 5.48
N ARG A 76 9.27 -11.40 4.46
CA ARG A 76 9.21 -12.00 3.13
C ARG A 76 9.42 -10.90 2.11
N ASP A 77 10.44 -11.04 1.28
CA ASP A 77 10.89 -10.00 0.34
C ASP A 77 9.77 -9.53 -0.60
N TRP A 78 8.85 -10.44 -0.93
CA TRP A 78 7.75 -10.18 -1.85
C TRP A 78 6.57 -9.43 -1.22
N ALA A 79 6.51 -9.28 0.10
CA ALA A 79 5.43 -8.54 0.75
C ALA A 79 5.42 -7.05 0.33
N ALA A 80 6.60 -6.41 0.31
CA ALA A 80 6.71 -5.03 -0.15
C ALA A 80 6.88 -4.92 -1.68
N LYS A 81 7.67 -5.82 -2.30
CA LYS A 81 7.88 -5.82 -3.76
C LYS A 81 6.57 -6.03 -4.51
N GLY A 82 5.77 -7.01 -4.09
CA GLY A 82 4.47 -7.29 -4.67
C GLY A 82 3.52 -6.10 -4.54
N THR A 83 3.43 -5.51 -3.35
CA THR A 83 2.63 -4.31 -3.08
C THR A 83 2.97 -3.18 -4.06
N ARG A 84 4.27 -2.86 -4.22
CA ARG A 84 4.74 -1.85 -5.17
C ARG A 84 4.38 -2.19 -6.62
N LEU A 85 4.59 -3.43 -7.03
CA LEU A 85 4.39 -3.88 -8.41
C LEU A 85 2.91 -3.98 -8.79
N LEU A 86 2.00 -4.12 -7.82
CA LEU A 86 0.56 -4.01 -8.03
C LEU A 86 0.08 -2.55 -8.18
N GLY A 87 0.98 -1.56 -8.17
CA GLY A 87 0.63 -0.15 -8.38
C GLY A 87 0.31 0.63 -7.10
N VAL A 88 0.40 -0.01 -5.93
CA VAL A 88 0.17 0.67 -4.63
C VAL A 88 1.23 1.74 -4.39
N LYS A 89 0.78 2.96 -4.07
CA LYS A 89 1.63 4.12 -3.79
C LYS A 89 1.80 4.36 -2.29
N ALA A 90 0.78 4.06 -1.50
CA ALA A 90 0.81 4.20 -0.06
C ALA A 90 0.04 3.07 0.65
N VAL A 91 0.45 2.77 1.87
CA VAL A 91 -0.31 1.95 2.80
C VAL A 91 -0.67 2.83 3.99
N ILE A 92 -1.95 2.93 4.33
CA ILE A 92 -2.45 3.67 5.48
C ILE A 92 -2.95 2.65 6.51
N ALA A 93 -2.38 2.64 7.71
CA ALA A 93 -2.72 1.66 8.74
C ALA A 93 -2.79 2.26 10.15
N GLU A 94 -3.42 1.57 11.09
CA GLU A 94 -3.44 2.00 12.50
C GLU A 94 -2.05 1.82 13.16
N SER A 95 -1.33 0.77 12.78
CA SER A 95 0.08 0.58 13.15
C SER A 95 0.76 -0.42 12.21
N PHE A 96 2.10 -0.43 12.24
CA PHE A 96 2.91 -1.29 11.39
C PHE A 96 3.83 -2.18 12.22
N GLU A 97 4.09 -3.39 11.73
CA GLU A 97 5.26 -4.15 12.15
C GLU A 97 6.53 -3.44 11.64
N ARG A 98 7.55 -3.36 12.50
CA ARG A 98 8.76 -2.55 12.29
C ARG A 98 9.52 -2.92 11.02
N ILE A 99 9.75 -4.21 10.76
CA ILE A 99 10.50 -4.69 9.60
C ILE A 99 9.68 -4.47 8.32
N HIS A 100 8.39 -4.76 8.34
CA HIS A 100 7.52 -4.56 7.19
C HIS A 100 7.42 -3.09 6.78
N ARG A 101 7.31 -2.17 7.75
CA ARG A 101 7.37 -0.72 7.53
C ARG A 101 8.63 -0.33 6.74
N SER A 102 9.80 -0.75 7.19
CA SER A 102 11.06 -0.42 6.50
C SER A 102 11.13 -1.05 5.09
N ASN A 103 10.57 -2.25 4.90
CA ASN A 103 10.51 -2.87 3.57
C ASN A 103 9.63 -2.07 2.59
N LEU A 104 8.50 -1.51 3.03
CA LEU A 104 7.65 -0.65 2.20
C LEU A 104 8.41 0.59 1.73
N ILE A 105 9.10 1.27 2.65
CA ILE A 105 9.95 2.43 2.35
C ILE A 105 11.04 2.06 1.34
N GLY A 106 11.71 0.92 1.57
CA GLY A 106 12.75 0.41 0.67
C GLY A 106 12.25 0.13 -0.75
N MET A 107 10.95 -0.12 -0.93
CA MET A 107 10.30 -0.31 -2.22
C MET A 107 9.62 0.96 -2.78
N GLY A 108 9.72 2.09 -2.08
CA GLY A 108 9.08 3.35 -2.49
C GLY A 108 7.56 3.35 -2.32
N VAL A 109 7.04 2.60 -1.35
CA VAL A 109 5.63 2.64 -0.91
C VAL A 109 5.59 3.41 0.40
N LEU A 110 4.74 4.44 0.49
CA LEU A 110 4.70 5.33 1.65
C LEU A 110 3.87 4.69 2.79
N PRO A 111 4.45 4.34 3.95
CA PRO A 111 3.68 3.93 5.12
C PRO A 111 3.14 5.16 5.84
N LEU A 112 1.82 5.26 5.94
CA LEU A 112 1.08 6.31 6.61
C LEU A 112 0.34 5.71 7.80
N GLN A 113 0.41 6.36 8.94
CA GLN A 113 -0.27 5.88 10.14
C GLN A 113 -1.39 6.84 10.52
N PHE A 114 -2.56 6.29 10.84
CA PHE A 114 -3.63 7.07 11.44
C PHE A 114 -3.22 7.61 12.82
N PRO A 115 -3.82 8.74 13.27
CA PRO A 115 -3.76 9.16 14.66
C PRO A 115 -4.32 8.09 15.59
N GLU A 116 -3.95 8.16 16.87
CA GLU A 116 -4.47 7.24 17.87
C GLU A 116 -6.01 7.32 17.95
N GLY A 117 -6.68 6.15 17.97
CA GLY A 117 -8.14 6.05 17.98
C GLY A 117 -8.81 6.33 16.62
N VAL A 118 -8.05 6.74 15.60
CA VAL A 118 -8.54 6.96 14.24
C VAL A 118 -8.22 5.75 13.37
N GLY A 119 -9.15 5.34 12.52
CA GLY A 119 -8.96 4.22 11.61
C GLY A 119 -10.14 4.06 10.67
N ARG A 120 -10.20 2.91 9.99
CA ARG A 120 -11.27 2.60 9.03
C ARG A 120 -12.66 2.79 9.63
N GLU A 121 -12.89 2.29 10.84
CA GLU A 121 -14.21 2.28 11.49
C GLU A 121 -14.65 3.68 11.91
N SER A 122 -13.78 4.44 12.58
CA SER A 122 -14.12 5.79 13.04
C SER A 122 -14.28 6.79 11.89
N LEU A 123 -13.62 6.56 10.76
CA LEU A 123 -13.79 7.35 9.54
C LEU A 123 -14.91 6.84 8.61
N GLY A 124 -15.57 5.72 8.96
CA GLY A 124 -16.66 5.15 8.18
C GLY A 124 -16.25 4.60 6.81
N LEU A 125 -14.99 4.21 6.63
CA LEU A 125 -14.46 3.78 5.32
C LEU A 125 -15.02 2.40 4.91
N LYS A 126 -15.52 2.34 3.67
CA LYS A 126 -16.12 1.19 2.99
C LYS A 126 -15.27 0.66 1.83
N GLY A 127 -14.26 1.41 1.39
CA GLY A 127 -13.37 1.05 0.30
C GLY A 127 -13.89 1.44 -1.09
N ASP A 128 -14.85 2.35 -1.16
CA ASP A 128 -15.30 3.02 -2.38
C ASP A 128 -14.90 4.52 -2.43
N GLU A 129 -14.09 4.96 -1.46
CA GLU A 129 -13.63 6.34 -1.37
C GLU A 129 -12.44 6.64 -2.29
N ALA A 130 -12.36 7.88 -2.77
CA ALA A 130 -11.15 8.41 -3.38
C ALA A 130 -10.28 9.13 -2.32
N ILE A 131 -9.00 8.78 -2.25
CA ILE A 131 -8.06 9.33 -1.27
C ILE A 131 -7.01 10.18 -1.98
N THR A 132 -6.94 11.45 -1.61
CA THR A 132 -5.92 12.39 -2.09
C THR A 132 -4.94 12.70 -0.98
N LEU A 133 -3.64 12.47 -1.23
CA LEU A 133 -2.58 12.74 -0.26
C LEU A 133 -1.89 14.07 -0.58
N GLY A 134 -2.07 15.06 0.30
CA GLY A 134 -1.49 16.39 0.19
C GLY A 134 -0.10 16.53 0.83
N GLY A 135 0.58 17.64 0.57
CA GLY A 135 1.84 17.99 1.25
C GLY A 135 3.09 17.23 0.79
N LEU A 136 3.00 16.40 -0.25
CA LEU A 136 4.11 15.56 -0.72
C LEU A 136 4.99 16.20 -1.81
N ALA A 137 4.60 17.37 -2.36
CA ALA A 137 5.28 17.99 -3.50
C ALA A 137 6.73 18.40 -3.23
N ALA A 138 7.04 18.83 -2.00
CA ALA A 138 8.40 19.17 -1.57
C ALA A 138 9.26 17.93 -1.26
N GLY A 139 8.72 16.72 -1.44
CA GLY A 139 9.33 15.47 -1.03
C GLY A 139 8.99 15.11 0.42
N VAL A 140 9.35 13.87 0.79
CA VAL A 140 9.07 13.34 2.13
C VAL A 140 10.26 13.56 3.05
N THR A 141 9.99 13.96 4.30
CA THR A 141 10.97 14.07 5.41
C THR A 141 10.61 13.12 6.54
N ALA A 142 11.55 12.88 7.46
CA ALA A 142 11.28 12.03 8.62
C ALA A 142 10.13 12.59 9.48
N GLY A 143 9.19 11.72 9.86
CA GLY A 143 8.08 12.03 10.76
C GLY A 143 7.09 13.08 10.28
N MET A 144 7.05 13.41 8.98
CA MET A 144 6.16 14.46 8.50
C MET A 144 4.68 14.07 8.59
N VAL A 145 3.82 15.08 8.70
CA VAL A 145 2.37 14.91 8.60
C VAL A 145 1.93 15.04 7.15
N VAL A 146 1.06 14.14 6.72
CA VAL A 146 0.45 14.08 5.39
C VAL A 146 -1.05 14.18 5.56
N THR A 147 -1.66 15.25 5.08
CA THR A 147 -3.12 15.39 5.10
C THR A 147 -3.74 14.54 4.00
N ALA A 148 -4.62 13.62 4.38
CA ALA A 148 -5.44 12.84 3.46
C ALA A 148 -6.84 13.47 3.34
N THR A 149 -7.20 13.88 2.14
CA THR A 149 -8.58 14.25 1.80
C THR A 149 -9.30 13.01 1.27
N ILE A 150 -10.41 12.66 1.90
CA ILE A 150 -11.23 11.50 1.59
C ILE A 150 -12.50 12.02 0.93
N THR A 151 -12.77 11.57 -0.30
CA THR A 151 -14.04 11.80 -0.99
C THR A 151 -14.85 10.52 -0.93
N TYR A 152 -15.97 10.56 -0.23
CA TYR A 152 -16.83 9.40 0.00
C TYR A 152 -17.73 9.11 -1.20
N GLY A 153 -18.31 7.90 -1.25
CA GLY A 153 -19.20 7.48 -2.34
C GLY A 153 -20.48 8.34 -2.51
N ASP A 154 -20.90 9.06 -1.47
CA ASP A 154 -22.02 10.02 -1.53
C ASP A 154 -21.59 11.43 -1.98
N GLY A 155 -20.30 11.63 -2.26
CA GLY A 155 -19.71 12.90 -2.66
C GLY A 155 -19.32 13.81 -1.50
N SER A 156 -19.61 13.44 -0.25
CA SER A 156 -19.12 14.18 0.91
C SER A 156 -17.60 14.07 1.03
N THR A 157 -16.99 15.02 1.73
CA THR A 157 -15.53 15.06 1.90
C THR A 157 -15.15 15.16 3.37
N GLY A 158 -14.11 14.42 3.76
CA GLY A 158 -13.46 14.53 5.06
C GLY A 158 -11.96 14.70 4.91
N SER A 159 -11.29 15.07 5.99
CA SER A 159 -9.83 15.14 6.05
C SER A 159 -9.30 14.52 7.33
N VAL A 160 -8.17 13.82 7.22
CA VAL A 160 -7.44 13.27 8.36
C VAL A 160 -5.94 13.48 8.16
N ASP A 161 -5.27 13.91 9.21
CA ASP A 161 -3.81 13.99 9.21
C ASP A 161 -3.21 12.63 9.51
N LEU A 162 -2.26 12.21 8.68
CA LEU A 162 -1.57 10.92 8.78
C LEU A 162 -0.11 11.15 9.08
N LEU A 163 0.46 10.36 9.98
CA LEU A 163 1.89 10.38 10.24
C LEU A 163 2.62 9.56 9.16
N ALA A 164 3.51 10.18 8.40
CA ALA A 164 4.44 9.45 7.55
C ALA A 164 5.43 8.68 8.42
N ARG A 165 5.31 7.36 8.41
CA ARG A 165 6.16 6.44 9.18
C ARG A 165 7.52 6.23 8.53
N ILE A 166 8.14 7.34 8.14
CA ILE A 166 9.56 7.45 7.80
C ILE A 166 10.25 7.95 9.06
N ASP A 167 10.98 7.08 9.73
CA ASP A 167 11.43 7.33 11.10
C ASP A 167 12.84 7.96 11.11
N THR A 168 13.54 8.00 9.97
CA THR A 168 14.89 8.59 9.84
C THR A 168 15.10 9.30 8.50
N GLU A 169 16.06 10.23 8.44
CA GLU A 169 16.43 10.89 7.17
C GLU A 169 17.07 9.94 6.14
N GLY A 170 17.71 8.85 6.59
CA GLY A 170 18.19 7.80 5.69
C GLY A 170 17.03 7.11 4.96
N GLU A 171 15.97 6.77 5.70
CA GLU A 171 14.73 6.24 5.12
C GLU A 171 14.06 7.25 4.17
N ALA A 172 14.02 8.54 4.55
CA ALA A 172 13.51 9.61 3.68
C ALA A 172 14.29 9.69 2.37
N THR A 173 15.62 9.56 2.45
CA THR A 173 16.52 9.58 1.28
C THR A 173 16.26 8.39 0.36
N TYR A 174 16.08 7.18 0.89
CA TYR A 174 15.70 6.02 0.07
C TYR A 174 14.35 6.23 -0.60
N PHE A 175 13.35 6.73 0.14
CA PHE A 175 12.02 6.98 -0.41
C PHE A 175 12.03 8.01 -1.55
N ARG A 176 12.70 9.17 -1.35
CA ARG A 176 12.86 10.21 -2.39
C ARG A 176 13.55 9.69 -3.65
N ASN A 177 14.37 8.65 -3.52
CA ASN A 177 15.01 7.99 -4.66
C ASN A 177 14.14 6.92 -5.35
N GLY A 178 12.91 6.69 -4.89
CA GLY A 178 12.03 5.64 -5.40
C GLY A 178 12.34 4.26 -4.81
N GLY A 179 13.06 4.21 -3.69
CA GLY A 179 13.45 2.98 -2.98
C GLY A 179 14.96 2.77 -2.92
N ILE A 180 15.38 1.82 -2.07
CA ILE A 180 16.80 1.56 -1.78
C ILE A 180 17.57 1.08 -3.01
N LEU A 181 16.97 0.25 -3.86
CA LEU A 181 17.63 -0.25 -5.07
C LEU A 181 17.96 0.88 -6.04
N HIS A 182 17.01 1.80 -6.24
CA HIS A 182 17.20 2.95 -7.11
C HIS A 182 18.26 3.92 -6.55
N TYR A 183 18.25 4.13 -5.23
CA TYR A 183 19.29 4.92 -4.56
C TYR A 183 20.69 4.34 -4.80
N VAL A 184 20.90 3.04 -4.53
CA VAL A 184 22.20 2.39 -4.72
C VAL A 184 22.63 2.41 -6.19
N LEU A 185 21.71 2.15 -7.12
CA LEU A 185 22.03 2.18 -8.55
C LEU A 185 22.49 3.57 -9.02
N ARG A 186 21.84 4.63 -8.53
CA ARG A 186 22.24 6.02 -8.83
C ARG A 186 23.61 6.37 -8.26
N GLN A 187 23.96 5.83 -7.10
CA GLN A 187 25.30 6.04 -6.51
C GLN A 187 26.40 5.31 -7.28
N LEU A 188 26.13 4.10 -7.79
CA LEU A 188 27.10 3.34 -8.58
C LEU A 188 27.31 3.91 -9.99
N ALA A 189 26.33 4.65 -10.51
CA ALA A 189 26.40 5.31 -11.81
C ALA A 189 26.99 6.74 -11.74
N ALA A 190 27.29 7.23 -10.54
CA ALA A 190 27.85 8.56 -10.29
C ALA A 190 29.38 8.58 -10.31
#